data_AF-A0A2U3LRZ1-F1
#
_entry.id   AF-A0A2U3LRZ1-F1
#
_cell.length_a   1.000
_cell.length_b   1.000
_cell.length_c   1.000
_cell.angle_alpha   90.00
_cell.angle_beta   90.00
_cell.angle_gamma   90.00
#
_symmetry.space_group_name_H-M   'P 1'
#
loop_
_entity.id
_entity.type
_entity.pdbx_description
1 polymer ?
#
loop_
_entity_poly.entity_id
_entity_poly.type
_entity_poly.pdbx_seq_one_letter_code
_entity_poly.pdbx_strand_id
1 'polypeptide(L)'
;MMYAKELFIAGTAENYYQAFTYFNNSLTNANLTANDLRLSHCVLAKYYNLTSDTYNLFKIATKNIQGVASAEICCELGDYYMKANDYDEAIYWYYMAANTASADLNINCVQFIPNLQLSYCFLKLGNMSEAANYNNLAGIYKPTDPAVIANRDLFNQS
;
A
#
# COMPACT_ATOMS: atom_id res chain seq x y z
N MET A 1 -9.61 10.25 12.09
CA MET A 1 -10.88 10.33 11.32
C MET A 1 -11.42 8.93 10.97
N MET A 2 -12.68 8.63 11.33
CA MET A 2 -13.32 7.31 11.09
C MET A 2 -13.48 7.00 9.58
N TYR A 3 -13.80 8.00 8.77
CA TYR A 3 -14.04 7.84 7.32
C TYR A 3 -12.82 7.30 6.55
N ALA A 4 -11.61 7.73 6.88
CA ALA A 4 -10.38 7.24 6.22
C ALA A 4 -10.18 5.73 6.41
N LYS A 5 -10.54 5.22 7.60
CA LYS A 5 -10.39 3.79 7.92
C LYS A 5 -11.37 2.93 7.14
N GLU A 6 -12.62 3.40 6.99
CA GLU A 6 -13.63 2.71 6.19
C GLU A 6 -13.23 2.62 4.71
N LEU A 7 -12.66 3.70 4.15
CA LEU A 7 -12.15 3.70 2.78
C LEU A 7 -11.05 2.65 2.56
N PHE A 8 -10.14 2.47 3.51
CA PHE A 8 -9.06 1.48 3.38
C PHE A 8 -9.51 0.05 3.69
N ILE A 9 -10.59 -0.15 4.43
CA ILE A 9 -11.10 -1.49 4.76
C ILE A 9 -12.05 -2.01 3.66
N ALA A 10 -12.93 -1.16 3.14
CA ALA A 10 -14.02 -1.56 2.26
C ALA A 10 -14.27 -0.61 1.08
N GLY A 11 -13.46 0.45 0.93
CA GLY A 11 -13.66 1.44 -0.13
C GLY A 11 -13.34 0.91 -1.52
N THR A 12 -14.16 1.33 -2.48
CA THR A 12 -13.91 1.16 -3.91
C THR A 12 -13.24 2.40 -4.50
N ALA A 13 -12.71 2.32 -5.73
CA ALA A 13 -12.14 3.49 -6.42
C ALA A 13 -13.10 4.69 -6.46
N GLU A 14 -14.39 4.44 -6.72
CA GLU A 14 -15.43 5.47 -6.73
C GLU A 14 -15.56 6.17 -5.37
N ASN A 15 -15.42 5.43 -4.27
CA ASN A 15 -15.45 6.04 -2.94
C ASN A 15 -14.25 6.96 -2.70
N TYR A 16 -13.06 6.64 -3.22
CA TYR A 16 -11.90 7.54 -3.16
C TYR A 16 -12.13 8.81 -4.00
N TYR A 17 -12.77 8.69 -5.16
CA TYR A 17 -13.11 9.85 -5.99
C TYR A 17 -14.08 10.79 -5.27
N GLN A 18 -15.11 10.24 -4.62
CA GLN A 18 -16.06 11.02 -3.83
C GLN A 18 -15.42 11.64 -2.58
N ALA A 19 -14.48 10.94 -1.96
CA ALA A 19 -13.77 11.41 -0.77
C ALA A 19 -12.76 12.54 -1.07
N PHE A 20 -12.32 12.68 -2.32
CA PHE A 20 -11.20 13.56 -2.68
C PHE A 20 -11.37 14.99 -2.17
N THR A 21 -12.49 15.64 -2.48
CA THR A 21 -12.73 17.05 -2.10
C THR A 21 -12.60 17.25 -0.59
N TYR A 22 -13.13 16.32 0.20
CA TYR A 22 -13.07 16.38 1.65
C TYR A 22 -11.64 16.29 2.18
N PHE A 23 -10.87 15.29 1.75
CA PHE A 23 -9.49 15.12 2.20
C PHE A 23 -8.52 16.15 1.61
N ASN A 24 -8.77 16.65 0.40
CA ASN A 24 -7.95 17.70 -0.18
C ASN A 24 -8.13 19.02 0.59
N ASN A 25 -9.36 19.35 0.98
CA ASN A 25 -9.65 20.54 1.80
C ASN A 25 -9.11 20.39 3.24
N SER A 26 -8.98 19.16 3.76
CA SER A 26 -8.40 18.94 5.10
C SER A 26 -6.93 19.35 5.18
N LEU A 27 -6.19 19.33 4.07
CA LEU A 27 -4.78 19.72 4.02
C LEU A 27 -4.52 21.19 4.39
N THR A 28 -5.51 22.06 4.18
CA THR A 28 -5.41 23.50 4.49
C THR A 28 -6.09 23.87 5.81
N ASN A 29 -6.69 22.90 6.51
CA ASN A 29 -7.39 23.16 7.75
C ASN A 29 -6.39 23.26 8.92
N ALA A 30 -6.17 24.48 9.42
CA ALA A 30 -5.25 24.75 10.53
C ALA A 30 -5.64 24.08 11.86
N ASN A 31 -6.89 23.61 12.00
CA ASN A 31 -7.38 22.92 13.20
C ASN A 31 -7.21 21.40 13.14
N LEU A 32 -6.69 20.84 12.03
CA LEU A 32 -6.49 19.40 11.93
C LEU A 32 -5.31 18.96 12.82
N THR A 33 -5.48 17.85 13.53
CA THR A 33 -4.37 17.26 14.27
C THR A 33 -3.32 16.70 13.29
N ALA A 34 -2.06 16.62 13.72
CA ALA A 34 -1.01 16.00 12.90
C ALA A 34 -1.36 14.55 12.51
N ASN A 35 -2.04 13.82 13.41
CA ASN A 35 -2.52 12.47 13.13
C ASN A 35 -3.61 12.46 12.05
N ASP A 36 -4.62 13.33 12.13
CA ASP A 36 -5.66 13.38 11.09
C ASP A 36 -5.12 13.83 9.73
N LEU A 37 -4.10 14.70 9.71
CA LEU A 37 -3.43 15.12 8.49
C LEU A 37 -2.67 13.94 7.87
N ARG A 38 -2.00 13.17 8.72
CA ARG A 38 -1.32 11.93 8.38
C ARG A 38 -2.28 10.91 7.74
N LEU A 39 -3.49 10.72 8.30
CA LEU A 39 -4.51 9.85 7.69
C LEU A 39 -5.04 10.40 6.36
N SER A 40 -5.17 11.73 6.24
CA SER A 40 -5.60 12.40 5.01
C SER A 40 -4.60 12.18 3.88
N HIS A 41 -3.31 12.20 4.20
CA HIS A 41 -2.24 11.87 3.24
C HIS A 41 -2.41 10.46 2.67
N CYS A 42 -2.74 9.45 3.49
CA CYS A 42 -2.92 8.08 3.02
C CYS A 42 -4.08 7.97 2.01
N VAL A 43 -5.22 8.61 2.30
CA VAL A 43 -6.38 8.61 1.39
C VAL A 43 -6.06 9.32 0.08
N LEU A 44 -5.40 10.46 0.15
CA LEU A 44 -5.02 11.22 -1.04
C LEU A 44 -3.97 10.49 -1.88
N ALA A 45 -2.99 9.82 -1.26
CA ALA A 45 -2.03 8.99 -1.98
C ALA A 45 -2.74 7.88 -2.77
N LYS A 46 -3.72 7.21 -2.16
CA LYS A 46 -4.54 6.21 -2.87
C LYS A 46 -5.27 6.82 -4.07
N TYR A 47 -5.90 7.97 -3.86
CA TYR A 47 -6.59 8.70 -4.93
C TYR A 47 -5.63 9.05 -6.07
N TYR A 48 -4.48 9.65 -5.77
CA TYR A 48 -3.51 10.07 -6.79
C TYR A 48 -2.92 8.89 -7.56
N ASN A 49 -2.74 7.73 -6.91
CA ASN A 49 -2.33 6.53 -7.60
C ASN A 49 -3.43 5.98 -8.53
N LEU A 50 -4.71 6.00 -8.10
CA LEU A 50 -5.85 5.62 -8.94
C LEU A 50 -6.01 6.50 -10.18
N THR A 51 -5.74 7.80 -10.04
CA THR A 51 -5.84 8.79 -11.14
C THR A 51 -4.53 8.98 -11.91
N SER A 52 -3.47 8.26 -11.55
CA SER A 52 -2.13 8.41 -12.13
C SER A 52 -1.53 9.82 -12.01
N ASP A 53 -1.92 10.58 -10.97
CA ASP A 53 -1.32 11.88 -10.64
C ASP A 53 -0.04 11.69 -9.82
N THR A 54 1.04 11.34 -10.52
CA THR A 54 2.33 11.04 -9.92
C THR A 54 2.90 12.23 -9.14
N TYR A 55 2.75 13.45 -9.63
CA TYR A 55 3.28 14.64 -8.96
C TYR A 55 2.69 14.81 -7.57
N ASN A 56 1.36 14.74 -7.45
CA ASN A 56 0.71 14.92 -6.15
C ASN A 56 0.87 13.70 -5.24
N LEU A 57 1.00 12.47 -5.79
CA LEU A 57 1.37 11.29 -5.03
C LEU A 57 2.70 11.52 -4.28
N PHE A 58 3.76 11.89 -4.99
CA PHE A 58 5.08 12.12 -4.37
C PHE A 58 5.09 13.33 -3.43
N LYS A 59 4.36 14.40 -3.77
CA LYS A 59 4.20 15.57 -2.90
C LYS A 59 3.59 15.21 -1.54
N ILE A 60 2.62 14.31 -1.49
CA ILE A 60 1.99 13.86 -0.25
C ILE A 60 2.84 12.80 0.46
N ALA A 61 3.39 11.85 -0.29
CA ALA A 61 4.23 10.79 0.28
C ALA A 61 5.44 11.37 1.03
N THR A 62 6.17 12.31 0.43
CA THR A 62 7.34 12.98 1.04
C THR A 62 7.03 13.72 2.34
N LYS A 63 5.79 14.18 2.54
CA LYS A 63 5.34 14.77 3.80
C LYS A 63 5.00 13.72 4.85
N ASN A 64 4.45 12.59 4.43
CA ASN A 64 4.00 11.53 5.34
C ASN A 64 5.18 10.70 5.90
N ILE A 65 6.21 10.46 5.08
CA ILE A 65 7.36 9.62 5.45
C ILE A 65 8.38 10.33 6.37
N GLN A 66 8.07 11.52 6.86
CA GLN A 66 8.92 12.21 7.84
C GLN A 66 8.80 11.52 9.19
N GLY A 67 9.78 10.66 9.52
CA GLY A 67 9.76 9.81 10.71
C GLY A 67 9.33 8.38 10.37
N VAL A 68 8.50 7.76 11.21
CA VAL A 68 7.93 6.43 10.91
C VAL A 68 6.89 6.59 9.81
N ALA A 69 7.20 6.07 8.61
CA ALA A 69 6.33 6.10 7.45
C ALA A 69 5.02 5.32 7.67
N SER A 70 3.95 5.68 6.94
CA SER A 70 2.74 4.86 6.92
C SER A 70 2.90 3.74 5.92
N ALA A 71 2.45 2.57 6.33
CA ALA A 71 2.44 1.40 5.48
C ALA A 71 1.50 1.58 4.29
N GLU A 72 0.40 2.32 4.44
CA GLU A 72 -0.48 2.72 3.33
C GLU A 72 0.30 3.53 2.29
N ILE A 73 1.07 4.54 2.69
CA ILE A 73 1.91 5.32 1.77
C ILE A 73 2.96 4.45 1.09
N CYS A 74 3.66 3.61 1.87
CA CYS A 74 4.64 2.68 1.31
C CYS A 74 4.00 1.71 0.31
N CYS A 75 2.79 1.20 0.58
CA CYS A 75 2.07 0.36 -0.37
C CYS A 75 1.69 1.11 -1.67
N GLU A 76 1.30 2.38 -1.58
CA GLU A 76 0.99 3.18 -2.77
C GLU A 76 2.24 3.51 -3.59
N LEU A 77 3.38 3.77 -2.95
CA LEU A 77 4.66 3.92 -3.65
C LEU A 77 5.10 2.61 -4.30
N GLY A 78 5.00 1.49 -3.58
CA GLY A 78 5.29 0.17 -4.12
C GLY A 78 4.43 -0.16 -5.34
N ASP A 79 3.13 0.16 -5.29
CA ASP A 79 2.21 -0.06 -6.41
C ASP A 79 2.54 0.84 -7.62
N TYR A 80 2.93 2.09 -7.37
CA TYR A 80 3.42 2.98 -8.43
C TYR A 80 4.62 2.39 -9.17
N TYR A 81 5.67 1.98 -8.47
CA TYR A 81 6.86 1.40 -9.09
C TYR A 81 6.59 0.04 -9.74
N MET A 82 5.76 -0.79 -9.10
CA MET A 82 5.35 -2.08 -9.65
C MET A 82 4.61 -1.91 -10.99
N LYS A 83 3.69 -0.93 -11.11
CA LYS A 83 3.01 -0.60 -12.37
C LYS A 83 3.97 -0.09 -13.45
N ALA A 84 5.06 0.55 -13.05
CA ALA A 84 6.14 0.97 -13.95
C ALA A 84 7.08 -0.18 -14.35
N ASN A 85 6.85 -1.40 -13.83
CA ASN A 85 7.74 -2.56 -13.93
C ASN A 85 9.14 -2.34 -13.30
N ASP A 86 9.26 -1.34 -12.42
CA ASP A 86 10.44 -1.13 -11.59
C ASP A 86 10.30 -1.96 -10.31
N TYR A 87 10.53 -3.26 -10.46
CA TYR A 87 10.26 -4.22 -9.38
C TYR A 87 11.25 -4.10 -8.23
N ASP A 88 12.49 -3.68 -8.48
CA ASP A 88 13.49 -3.47 -7.42
C ASP A 88 13.06 -2.34 -6.48
N GLU A 89 12.59 -1.21 -7.03
CA GLU A 89 12.10 -0.10 -6.23
C GLU A 89 10.74 -0.43 -5.57
N ALA A 90 9.87 -1.19 -6.25
CA ALA A 90 8.64 -1.69 -5.65
C ALA A 90 8.91 -2.57 -4.42
N ILE A 91 9.92 -3.46 -4.51
CA ILE A 91 10.36 -4.31 -3.40
C ILE A 91 10.80 -3.44 -2.22
N TYR A 92 11.59 -2.39 -2.44
CA TYR A 92 12.02 -1.50 -1.37
C TYR A 92 10.82 -0.94 -0.59
N TRP A 93 9.83 -0.39 -1.29
CA TRP A 93 8.66 0.23 -0.64
C TRP A 93 7.75 -0.79 0.04
N TYR A 94 7.49 -1.94 -0.57
CA TYR A 94 6.71 -2.99 0.08
C TYR A 94 7.45 -3.60 1.28
N TYR A 95 8.78 -3.76 1.20
CA TYR A 95 9.58 -4.22 2.34
C TYR A 95 9.52 -3.22 3.50
N MET A 96 9.64 -1.91 3.21
CA MET A 96 9.46 -0.86 4.18
C MET A 96 8.08 -0.93 4.85
N ALA A 97 7.02 -1.14 4.06
CA ALA A 97 5.66 -1.32 4.56
C ALA A 97 5.54 -2.50 5.52
N ALA A 98 6.07 -3.68 5.16
CA ALA A 98 5.93 -4.89 5.96
C ALA A 98 6.75 -4.89 7.25
N ASN A 99 7.92 -4.23 7.28
CA ASN A 99 8.91 -4.43 8.34
C ASN A 99 9.17 -3.21 9.22
N THR A 100 8.92 -1.99 8.74
CA THR A 100 9.36 -0.77 9.42
C THR A 100 8.26 0.28 9.62
N ALA A 101 7.24 0.27 8.76
CA ALA A 101 6.19 1.27 8.75
C ALA A 101 5.08 0.97 9.77
N SER A 102 4.29 2.00 10.11
CA SER A 102 3.07 1.85 10.92
C SER A 102 1.84 1.63 10.04
N ALA A 103 0.97 0.70 10.43
CA ALA A 103 -0.37 0.59 9.84
C ALA A 103 -1.31 1.60 10.51
N ASP A 104 -1.63 2.69 9.81
CA ASP A 104 -2.44 3.76 10.40
C ASP A 104 -3.94 3.55 10.20
N LEU A 105 -4.33 2.92 9.08
CA LEU A 105 -5.72 2.76 8.66
C LEU A 105 -6.11 1.29 8.55
N ASN A 106 -5.28 0.46 7.92
CA ASN A 106 -5.58 -0.95 7.71
C ASN A 106 -4.35 -1.83 7.95
N ILE A 107 -4.46 -2.75 8.91
CA ILE A 107 -3.40 -3.69 9.28
C ILE A 107 -2.92 -4.57 8.12
N ASN A 108 -3.78 -4.77 7.11
CA ASN A 108 -3.38 -5.50 5.90
C ASN A 108 -2.26 -4.80 5.13
N CYS A 109 -2.05 -3.48 5.31
CA CYS A 109 -0.97 -2.74 4.67
C CYS A 109 0.42 -3.05 5.26
N VAL A 110 0.51 -3.77 6.38
CA VAL A 110 1.78 -4.32 6.89
C VAL A 110 1.81 -5.85 6.83
N GLN A 111 0.67 -6.51 7.01
CA GLN A 111 0.59 -7.97 7.14
C GLN A 111 0.42 -8.72 5.82
N PHE A 112 -0.45 -8.23 4.94
CA PHE A 112 -0.93 -9.01 3.79
C PHE A 112 -0.52 -8.42 2.45
N ILE A 113 -0.94 -7.17 2.19
CA ILE A 113 -0.73 -6.48 0.92
C ILE A 113 0.75 -6.45 0.54
N PRO A 114 1.68 -5.93 1.38
CA PRO A 114 3.07 -5.84 0.97
C PRO A 114 3.71 -7.21 0.76
N ASN A 115 3.39 -8.23 1.58
CA ASN A 115 3.92 -9.57 1.39
C ASN A 115 3.43 -10.22 0.08
N LEU A 116 2.15 -10.03 -0.26
CA LEU A 116 1.63 -10.53 -1.53
C LEU A 116 2.30 -9.84 -2.73
N GLN A 117 2.52 -8.53 -2.65
CA GLN A 117 3.16 -7.79 -3.75
C GLN A 117 4.67 -8.04 -3.82
N LEU A 118 5.36 -8.27 -2.69
CA LEU A 118 6.75 -8.73 -2.66
C LEU A 118 6.88 -10.07 -3.38
N SER A 119 5.96 -11.00 -3.11
CA SER A 119 5.92 -12.28 -3.81
C SER A 119 5.83 -12.09 -5.33
N TYR A 120 4.93 -11.21 -5.79
CA TYR A 120 4.80 -10.88 -7.19
C TYR A 120 6.06 -10.26 -7.79
N CYS A 121 6.67 -9.29 -7.11
CA CYS A 121 7.87 -8.61 -7.61
C CYS A 121 9.06 -9.58 -7.71
N PHE A 122 9.29 -10.44 -6.71
CA PHE A 122 10.34 -11.45 -6.78
C PHE A 122 10.09 -12.49 -7.87
N LEU A 123 8.83 -12.88 -8.10
CA LEU A 123 8.47 -13.74 -9.23
C LEU A 123 8.82 -13.08 -10.56
N LYS A 124 8.57 -11.77 -10.71
CA LYS A 124 8.92 -11.02 -11.92
C LYS A 124 10.42 -10.90 -12.15
N LEU A 125 11.21 -10.87 -11.08
CA LEU A 125 12.66 -10.90 -11.14
C LEU A 125 13.24 -12.33 -11.30
N GLY A 126 12.39 -13.36 -11.39
CA GLY A 126 12.80 -14.76 -11.53
C GLY A 126 13.31 -15.40 -10.24
N ASN A 127 13.18 -14.73 -9.09
CA ASN A 127 13.56 -15.27 -7.78
C ASN A 127 12.39 -16.05 -7.16
N MET A 128 12.20 -17.29 -7.60
CA MET A 128 11.11 -18.14 -7.13
C MET A 128 11.15 -18.45 -5.62
N SER A 129 12.36 -18.55 -5.04
CA SER A 129 12.53 -18.83 -3.61
C SER A 129 11.95 -17.71 -2.74
N GLU A 130 12.35 -16.46 -3.02
CA GLU A 130 11.81 -15.30 -2.29
C GLU A 130 10.33 -15.11 -2.61
N ALA A 131 9.93 -15.32 -3.86
CA ALA A 131 8.52 -15.25 -4.24
C ALA A 131 7.65 -16.19 -3.39
N ALA A 132 8.07 -17.44 -3.24
CA ALA A 132 7.38 -18.43 -2.41
C ALA A 132 7.39 -18.06 -0.92
N ASN A 133 8.52 -17.57 -0.41
CA ASN A 133 8.65 -17.12 0.99
C ASN A 133 7.63 -16.02 1.32
N TYR A 134 7.58 -14.95 0.53
CA TYR A 134 6.65 -13.85 0.75
C TYR A 134 5.18 -14.23 0.54
N ASN A 135 4.88 -15.17 -0.36
CA ASN A 135 3.52 -15.71 -0.49
C ASN A 135 3.09 -16.47 0.76
N ASN A 136 4.00 -17.24 1.36
CA ASN A 136 3.75 -17.93 2.61
C ASN A 136 3.50 -16.94 3.76
N LEU A 137 4.28 -15.85 3.84
CA LEU A 137 4.06 -14.77 4.80
C LEU A 137 2.69 -14.12 4.63
N ALA A 138 2.27 -13.80 3.39
CA ALA A 138 0.91 -13.32 3.12
C ALA A 138 -0.16 -14.34 3.55
N GLY A 139 0.10 -15.62 3.31
CA GLY A 139 -0.77 -16.73 3.67
C GLY A 139 -0.91 -17.00 5.18
N ILE A 140 0.00 -16.51 6.03
CA ILE A 140 -0.18 -16.55 7.49
C ILE A 140 -1.43 -15.74 7.89
N TYR A 141 -1.67 -14.63 7.21
CA TYR A 141 -2.76 -13.70 7.53
C TYR A 141 -4.04 -13.98 6.74
N LYS A 142 -3.91 -14.39 5.47
CA LYS A 142 -5.05 -14.76 4.62
C LYS A 142 -4.78 -16.06 3.86
N PRO A 143 -4.84 -17.22 4.53
CA PRO A 143 -4.48 -18.51 3.94
C PRO A 143 -5.39 -18.96 2.79
N THR A 144 -6.61 -18.43 2.75
CA THR A 144 -7.64 -18.76 1.75
C THR A 144 -7.81 -17.68 0.69
N ASP A 145 -6.94 -16.68 0.64
CA ASP A 145 -6.99 -15.66 -0.41
C ASP A 145 -6.70 -16.32 -1.78
N PRO A 146 -7.51 -16.07 -2.82
CA PRO A 146 -7.33 -16.69 -4.13
C PRO A 146 -5.92 -16.49 -4.72
N ALA A 147 -5.30 -15.32 -4.50
CA ALA A 147 -3.96 -15.05 -4.99
C ALA A 147 -2.91 -15.89 -4.25
N VAL A 148 -3.07 -16.06 -2.94
CA VAL A 148 -2.17 -16.89 -2.11
C VAL A 148 -2.23 -18.35 -2.54
N ILE A 149 -3.43 -18.87 -2.79
CA ILE A 149 -3.65 -20.25 -3.25
C ILE A 149 -3.02 -20.44 -4.62
N ALA A 150 -3.33 -19.56 -5.59
CA ALA A 150 -2.81 -19.66 -6.95
C ALA A 150 -1.27 -19.61 -6.99
N ASN A 151 -0.66 -18.72 -6.22
CA ASN A 151 0.79 -18.62 -6.10
C ASN A 151 1.40 -19.88 -5.46
N ARG A 152 0.75 -20.46 -4.44
CA ARG A 152 1.23 -21.71 -3.81
C ARG A 152 1.23 -22.86 -4.80
N ASP A 153 0.18 -22.97 -5.61
CA ASP A 153 0.08 -24.00 -6.64
C ASP A 153 1.16 -23.81 -7.73
N LEU A 154 1.44 -22.55 -8.09
CA LEU A 154 2.53 -22.20 -9.02
C LEU A 154 3.90 -22.63 -8.48
N PHE A 155 4.22 -22.30 -7.23
CA PHE A 155 5.54 -22.56 -6.65
C PHE A 155 5.79 -24.01 -6.26
N ASN A 156 4.74 -24.81 -6.09
CA ASN A 156 4.88 -26.26 -5.83
C ASN A 156 5.13 -27.08 -7.11
N GLN A 157 4.99 -26.47 -8.30
CA GLN A 157 5.20 -27.11 -9.60
C GLN A 157 6.58 -26.81 -10.22
N SER A 158 7.31 -25.86 -9.65
CA SER A 158 8.63 -25.38 -10.06
C SER A 158 9.75 -25.96 -9.22
#